data_AF-A0A814HX18-F1
#
_entry.id   AF-A0A814HX18-F1
#
_cell.length_a   1.000
_cell.length_b   1.000
_cell.length_c   1.000
_cell.angle_alpha   90.00
_cell.angle_beta   90.00
_cell.angle_gamma   90.00
#
_symmetry.space_group_name_H-M   'P 1'
#
loop_
_entity.id
_entity.type
_entity.pdbx_description
1 polymer ?
#
loop_
_entity_poly.entity_id
_entity_poly.type
_entity_poly.pdbx_seq_one_letter_code
_entity_poly.pdbx_strand_id
1 'polypeptide(L)'
;MTDLHQVSMHDDNNHAGDLHDPSCSSVNTTENGPPRLPSHILQIIEHELNSPNPPSHADIQAFPTTAYFNKTVIPIIIEGLAIVAKERPKKPIEFLAAFFIKNRERFGESI
;
A
#
# COMPACT_ATOMS: atom_id res chain seq x y z
N MET A 1 -78.02 -4.35 0.94
CA MET A 1 -77.44 -2.99 0.98
C MET A 1 -76.72 -2.92 2.30
N THR A 2 -75.42 -3.16 2.30
CA THR A 2 -74.64 -3.26 3.54
C THR A 2 -73.35 -2.46 3.36
N ASP A 3 -73.38 -1.34 4.08
CA ASP A 3 -72.34 -0.50 4.65
C ASP A 3 -70.90 -0.50 4.14
N LEU A 4 -70.54 0.69 3.67
CA LEU A 4 -69.19 1.22 3.47
C LEU A 4 -68.48 1.41 4.83
N HIS A 5 -67.64 0.45 5.22
CA HIS A 5 -66.67 0.66 6.28
C HIS A 5 -65.42 1.36 5.72
N GLN A 6 -65.37 2.69 5.81
CA GLN A 6 -64.09 3.40 5.83
C GLN A 6 -63.64 3.53 7.29
N VAL A 7 -62.67 2.69 7.67
CA VAL A 7 -61.95 2.81 8.94
C VAL A 7 -60.88 3.89 8.75
N SER A 8 -61.08 5.00 9.46
CA SER A 8 -59.99 5.89 9.86
C SER A 8 -59.25 5.21 11.01
N MET A 9 -57.96 5.00 10.86
CA MET A 9 -57.03 4.96 11.98
C MET A 9 -55.80 5.79 11.60
N HIS A 10 -55.71 6.95 12.24
CA HIS A 10 -54.48 7.71 12.37
C HIS A 10 -53.76 7.26 13.64
N ASP A 11 -52.44 7.39 13.56
CA ASP A 11 -51.46 7.59 14.62
C ASP A 11 -51.25 6.44 15.62
N ASP A 12 -50.08 5.81 15.50
CA ASP A 12 -49.07 5.76 16.57
C ASP A 12 -47.98 4.77 16.13
N ASN A 13 -46.91 5.27 15.50
CA ASN A 13 -45.66 4.52 15.51
C ASN A 13 -44.54 5.36 16.11
N ASN A 14 -44.30 5.01 17.37
CA ASN A 14 -43.37 5.60 18.30
C ASN A 14 -41.92 5.51 17.80
N HIS A 15 -41.21 6.54 18.22
CA HIS A 15 -39.81 6.85 18.11
C HIS A 15 -38.91 5.80 18.77
N ALA A 16 -37.93 5.28 18.03
CA ALA A 16 -36.66 4.81 18.60
C ALA A 16 -35.56 5.09 17.58
N GLY A 17 -34.66 6.01 17.96
CA GLY A 17 -33.72 6.64 17.07
C GLY A 17 -32.65 5.72 16.52
N ASP A 18 -32.13 6.11 15.36
CA ASP A 18 -30.74 5.89 15.05
C ASP A 18 -30.23 7.05 14.18
N LEU A 19 -28.99 7.42 14.45
CA LEU A 19 -28.32 8.63 14.01
C LEU A 19 -28.11 8.59 12.49
N HIS A 20 -28.66 9.56 11.76
CA HIS A 20 -28.06 10.00 10.51
C HIS A 20 -28.07 11.52 10.50
N ASP A 21 -26.90 12.08 10.75
CA ASP A 21 -26.58 13.46 10.49
C ASP A 21 -26.06 13.56 9.04
N PRO A 22 -26.79 14.20 8.11
CA PRO A 22 -26.20 14.74 6.92
C PRO A 22 -26.25 16.26 7.02
N SER A 23 -25.52 16.85 7.97
CA SER A 23 -25.09 18.24 7.87
C SER A 23 -24.14 18.33 6.68
N CYS A 24 -24.72 18.49 5.49
CA CYS A 24 -24.09 19.16 4.37
C CYS A 24 -23.89 20.64 4.78
N SER A 25 -22.84 20.91 5.56
CA SER A 25 -22.26 22.24 5.64
C SER A 25 -21.12 22.32 4.64
N SER A 26 -21.49 22.59 3.39
CA SER A 26 -20.56 23.18 2.42
C SER A 26 -20.26 24.61 2.87
N VAL A 27 -19.00 24.84 3.24
CA VAL A 27 -18.14 25.98 2.87
C VAL A 27 -17.01 26.02 3.90
N ASN A 28 -15.81 25.65 3.46
CA ASN A 28 -14.61 26.43 3.73
C ASN A 28 -13.80 26.45 2.42
N THR A 29 -13.93 27.59 1.75
CA THR A 29 -13.11 28.05 0.65
C THR A 29 -11.64 28.09 1.07
N THR A 30 -10.79 27.49 0.24
CA THR A 30 -9.44 27.90 -0.22
C THR A 30 -8.63 26.62 -0.38
N GLU A 31 -7.93 26.31 -1.46
CA GLU A 31 -7.68 26.91 -2.76
C GLU A 31 -6.76 25.87 -3.42
N ASN A 32 -6.90 25.66 -4.72
CA ASN A 32 -6.10 24.70 -5.44
C ASN A 32 -4.64 25.17 -5.48
N GLY A 33 -3.77 24.49 -4.73
CA GLY A 33 -2.32 24.59 -4.85
C GLY A 33 -1.68 23.24 -4.52
N PRO A 34 -0.60 22.83 -5.21
CA PRO A 34 0.14 21.64 -4.82
C PRO A 34 0.58 21.78 -3.35
N PRO A 35 0.66 20.68 -2.58
CA PRO A 35 1.14 20.72 -1.20
C PRO A 35 2.49 21.42 -1.18
N ARG A 36 2.54 22.67 -0.68
CA ARG A 36 3.79 23.40 -0.59
C ARG A 36 4.58 22.78 0.55
N LEU A 37 5.55 21.95 0.18
CA LEU A 37 6.45 21.31 1.13
C LEU A 37 7.09 22.38 2.03
N PRO A 38 7.18 22.13 3.36
CA PRO A 38 7.84 23.04 4.29
C PRO A 38 9.24 23.40 3.81
N SER A 39 9.68 24.65 4.03
CA SER A 39 10.98 25.16 3.56
C SER A 39 12.17 24.28 3.95
N HIS A 40 12.10 23.64 5.13
CA HIS A 40 13.13 22.71 5.58
C HIS A 40 13.22 21.45 4.71
N ILE A 41 12.10 20.97 4.18
CA ILE A 41 12.06 19.81 3.27
C ILE A 41 12.67 20.17 1.92
N LEU A 42 12.39 21.37 1.38
CA LEU A 42 13.01 21.84 0.13
C LEU A 42 14.54 21.98 0.27
N GLN A 43 15.02 22.48 1.41
CA GLN A 43 16.45 22.60 1.71
C GLN A 43 17.15 21.24 1.81
N ILE A 44 16.50 20.24 2.41
CA ILE A 44 17.02 18.87 2.46
C ILE A 44 17.13 18.30 1.04
N ILE A 45 16.08 18.46 0.22
CA ILE A 45 16.08 17.97 -1.17
C ILE A 45 17.18 18.65 -1.99
N GLU A 46 17.36 19.95 -1.85
CA GLU A 46 18.37 20.72 -2.58
C GLU A 46 19.80 20.38 -2.14
N HIS A 47 20.01 20.09 -0.85
CA HIS A 47 21.29 19.62 -0.32
C HIS A 47 21.64 18.22 -0.82
N GLU A 48 20.66 17.31 -0.90
CA GLU A 48 20.85 15.96 -1.44
C GLU A 48 21.12 15.97 -2.95
N LEU A 49 20.46 16.85 -3.72
CA LEU A 49 20.65 16.94 -5.18
C LEU A 49 21.97 17.63 -5.60
N ASN A 50 22.53 18.49 -4.74
CA ASN A 50 23.74 19.26 -5.03
C ASN A 50 25.00 18.74 -4.31
N SER A 51 24.92 17.62 -3.60
CA SER A 51 26.11 17.00 -3.00
C SER A 51 27.06 16.51 -4.11
N PRO A 52 28.31 16.99 -4.17
CA PRO A 52 29.28 16.60 -5.21
C PRO A 52 29.85 15.20 -5.00
N ASN A 53 29.35 14.47 -4.01
CA ASN A 53 29.68 13.07 -3.79
C ASN A 53 28.62 12.25 -4.53
N PRO A 54 28.95 11.54 -5.63
CA PRO A 54 28.06 10.50 -6.12
C PRO A 54 27.79 9.57 -4.94
N PRO A 55 26.54 9.12 -4.70
CA PRO A 55 26.23 8.17 -3.63
C PRO A 55 27.13 6.96 -3.81
N SER A 56 28.24 6.97 -3.07
CA SER A 56 29.35 6.06 -3.22
C SER A 56 28.89 4.75 -2.63
N HIS A 57 28.45 3.80 -3.46
CA HIS A 57 27.94 2.51 -2.97
C HIS A 57 26.96 2.74 -1.79
N ALA A 58 26.13 3.79 -1.91
CA ALA A 58 25.47 4.40 -0.77
C ALA A 58 24.60 3.38 -0.07
N ASP A 59 25.04 3.09 1.15
CA ASP A 59 24.45 2.31 2.22
C ASP A 59 23.20 1.55 1.80
N ILE A 60 23.37 0.26 1.51
CA ILE A 60 22.26 -0.68 1.41
C ILE A 60 21.30 -0.55 2.62
N GLN A 61 21.85 -0.11 3.76
CA GLN A 61 21.16 0.18 5.01
C GLN A 61 20.27 1.44 4.98
N ALA A 62 20.45 2.34 4.02
CA ALA A 62 19.63 3.53 3.83
C ALA A 62 18.43 3.30 2.89
N PHE A 63 18.35 2.14 2.22
CA PHE A 63 17.20 1.84 1.39
C PHE A 63 15.93 1.69 2.25
N PRO A 64 14.79 2.23 1.79
CA PRO A 64 13.50 1.81 2.31
C PRO A 64 13.37 0.28 2.26
N THR A 65 12.76 -0.33 3.27
CA THR A 65 12.68 -1.80 3.42
C THR A 65 12.25 -2.50 2.13
N THR A 66 11.23 -1.97 1.45
CA THR A 66 10.73 -2.50 0.17
C THR A 66 11.79 -2.46 -0.94
N ALA A 67 12.55 -1.37 -1.04
CA ALA A 67 13.59 -1.22 -2.05
C ALA A 67 14.77 -2.17 -1.80
N TYR A 68 15.17 -2.37 -0.54
CA TYR A 68 16.18 -3.36 -0.16
C TYR A 68 15.79 -4.75 -0.65
N PHE A 69 14.56 -5.20 -0.36
CA PHE A 69 14.10 -6.53 -0.79
C PHE A 69 14.03 -6.67 -2.31
N ASN A 70 13.49 -5.65 -2.99
CA ASN A 70 13.40 -5.64 -4.45
C ASN A 70 14.77 -5.74 -5.13
N LYS A 71 15.80 -5.12 -4.55
CA LYS A 71 17.16 -5.10 -5.10
C LYS A 71 18.00 -6.32 -4.70
N THR A 72 17.70 -6.97 -3.58
CA THR A 72 18.51 -8.07 -3.02
C THR A 72 17.99 -9.46 -3.37
N VAL A 73 16.79 -9.80 -2.91
CA VAL A 73 16.33 -11.21 -2.85
C VAL A 73 15.00 -11.46 -3.54
N ILE A 74 14.19 -10.43 -3.80
CA ILE A 74 12.88 -10.62 -4.45
C ILE A 74 13.00 -11.24 -5.85
N PRO A 75 13.96 -10.86 -6.72
CA PRO A 75 14.05 -11.44 -8.06
C PRO A 75 14.22 -12.96 -8.03
N ILE A 76 15.15 -13.46 -7.19
CA ILE A 76 15.40 -14.90 -7.06
C ILE A 76 14.25 -15.62 -6.36
N ILE A 77 13.57 -15.00 -5.40
CA ILE A 77 12.39 -15.57 -4.73
C ILE A 77 11.25 -15.76 -5.72
N ILE A 78 10.93 -14.76 -6.54
CA ILE A 78 9.83 -14.86 -7.52
C ILE A 78 10.09 -16.01 -8.49
N GLU A 79 11.30 -16.11 -9.04
CA GLU A 79 11.64 -17.19 -9.98
C GLU A 79 11.61 -18.57 -9.31
N GLY A 80 12.22 -18.70 -8.13
CA GLY A 80 12.22 -19.96 -7.38
C GLY A 80 10.80 -20.42 -7.01
N LEU A 81 9.94 -19.49 -6.60
CA LEU A 81 8.54 -19.79 -6.30
C LEU A 81 7.75 -20.21 -7.55
N ALA A 82 8.00 -19.58 -8.71
CA ALA A 82 7.37 -19.99 -9.97
C ALA A 82 7.72 -21.44 -10.34
N ILE A 83 8.97 -21.86 -10.13
CA ILE A 83 9.41 -23.24 -10.39
C ILE A 83 8.77 -24.22 -9.39
N VAL A 84 8.74 -23.88 -8.10
CA VAL A 84 8.07 -24.70 -7.08
C VAL A 84 6.58 -24.87 -7.38
N ALA A 85 5.92 -23.81 -7.83
CA ALA A 85 4.51 -23.86 -8.21
C ALA A 85 4.25 -24.80 -9.39
N LYS A 86 5.19 -24.88 -10.34
CA LYS A 86 5.14 -25.73 -11.52
C LYS A 86 5.48 -27.20 -11.21
N GLU A 87 6.63 -27.45 -10.58
CA GLU A 87 7.17 -28.81 -10.39
C GLU A 87 6.57 -29.52 -9.15
N ARG A 88 6.00 -28.75 -8.21
CA ARG A 88 5.38 -29.24 -6.95
C ARG A 88 6.23 -30.33 -6.27
N PRO A 89 7.52 -30.07 -5.99
CA PRO A 89 8.42 -31.07 -5.43
C PRO A 89 7.91 -31.56 -4.06
N LYS A 90 8.18 -32.83 -3.72
CA LYS A 90 7.78 -33.45 -2.43
C LYS A 90 8.23 -32.64 -1.21
N LYS A 91 9.34 -31.90 -1.35
CA LYS A 91 9.95 -31.11 -0.30
C LYS A 91 10.26 -29.69 -0.81
N PRO A 92 9.28 -28.78 -0.82
CA PRO A 92 9.40 -27.48 -1.48
C PRO A 92 10.43 -26.56 -0.84
N ILE A 93 10.60 -26.62 0.49
CA ILE A 93 11.56 -25.77 1.21
C ILE A 93 13.00 -26.16 0.88
N GLU A 94 13.32 -27.45 0.94
CA GLU A 94 14.65 -27.97 0.62
C GLU A 94 15.03 -27.69 -0.84
N PHE A 95 14.06 -27.87 -1.76
CA PHE A 95 14.25 -27.52 -3.16
C PHE A 95 14.55 -26.03 -3.35
N LEU A 96 13.76 -25.15 -2.72
CA LEU A 96 13.91 -23.71 -2.87
C LEU A 96 15.24 -23.20 -2.27
N ALA A 97 15.66 -23.75 -1.13
CA ALA A 97 16.96 -23.45 -0.54
C ALA A 97 18.11 -23.86 -1.47
N ALA A 98 18.05 -25.08 -2.03
CA ALA A 98 19.05 -25.55 -2.99
C ALA A 98 19.06 -24.69 -4.27
N PHE A 99 17.89 -24.26 -4.74
CA PHE A 99 17.74 -23.35 -5.87
C PHE A 99 18.45 -22.00 -5.60
N PHE A 100 18.22 -21.40 -4.44
CA PHE A 100 18.88 -20.13 -4.08
C PHE A 100 20.40 -20.25 -4.05
N ILE A 101 20.94 -21.31 -3.45
CA ILE A 101 22.40 -21.53 -3.37
C ILE A 101 23.00 -21.73 -4.76
N LYS A 102 22.35 -22.52 -5.62
CA LYS A 102 22.82 -22.83 -6.98
C LYS A 102 22.79 -21.59 -7.89
N ASN A 103 21.84 -20.69 -7.67
CA ASN A 103 21.61 -19.55 -8.54
C ASN A 103 22.15 -18.23 -7.98
N ARG A 104 22.74 -18.22 -6.77
CA ARG A 104 23.20 -17.00 -6.07
C ARG A 104 24.04 -16.05 -6.94
N GLU A 105 24.94 -16.59 -7.77
CA GLU A 105 25.88 -15.80 -8.58
C GLU A 105 25.16 -15.05 -9.72
N ARG A 106 24.04 -15.60 -10.23
CA ARG A 106 23.24 -14.93 -11.26
C ARG A 106 22.46 -13.72 -10.73
N PHE A 107 22.19 -13.68 -9.42
CA PHE A 107 21.35 -12.64 -8.81
C PHE A 107 22.12 -11.71 -7.86
N GLY A 108 23.37 -12.06 -7.48
CA GLY A 108 24.16 -11.34 -6.49
C GLY A 108 25.00 -10.17 -7.03
N GLU A 109 25.09 -9.96 -8.35
CA GLU A 109 25.96 -8.93 -8.95
C GLU A 109 25.37 -7.50 -8.96
N SER A 110 24.16 -7.27 -8.43
CA SER A 110 23.41 -6.02 -8.66
C SER A 110 23.42 -4.99 -7.52
N ILE A 111 24.32 -5.12 -6.53
CA ILE A 111 24.36 -4.20 -5.37
C ILE A 111 25.77 -3.73 -5.07
#